data_AF-A0A4U7DGM0-F1
#
_entry.id   AF-A0A4U7DGM0-F1
#
_cell.length_a   1.000
_cell.length_b   1.000
_cell.length_c   1.000
_cell.angle_alpha   90.00
_cell.angle_beta   90.00
_cell.angle_gamma   90.00
#
_symmetry.space_group_name_H-M   'P 1'
#
loop_
_entity.id
_entity.type
_entity.pdbx_description
1 polymer ?
#
loop_
_entity_poly.entity_id
_entity_poly.type
_entity_poly.pdbx_seq_one_letter_code
_entity_poly.pdbx_strand_id
1 'polypeptide(L)'
;TSYSVAGLMVDGLNVHPFDSEVSCRPEGYYAIKAAKLIKEGKTSSEIISALNEMKKVSDAYFMADDLSHLQRSGRLSGAQAVVGSLLQVKPLLHFDNKVIVPFQKIRTYKKVVSRMYELFDEYYKQHEGEHITVCVLHVDALDKAEEIKKYVEENYSNVTVDIDGISPVIS
;
A
#
# COMPACT_ATOMS: atom_id res chain seq x y z
N THR A 1 -20.14 0.99 -0.51
CA THR A 1 -21.60 1.09 -0.31
C THR A 1 -22.24 2.22 -1.09
N SER A 2 -21.64 3.41 -1.20
CA SER A 2 -22.18 4.51 -2.03
C SER A 2 -22.04 4.28 -3.55
N TYR A 3 -20.88 3.79 -4.01
CA TYR A 3 -20.61 3.59 -5.44
C TYR A 3 -21.45 2.50 -6.10
N SER A 4 -21.72 1.42 -5.36
CA SER A 4 -22.62 0.35 -5.81
C SER A 4 -24.05 0.85 -5.99
N VAL A 5 -24.50 1.79 -5.14
CA VAL A 5 -25.81 2.42 -5.25
C VAL A 5 -25.84 3.39 -6.43
N ALA A 6 -24.80 4.22 -6.60
CA ALA A 6 -24.70 5.13 -7.75
C ALA A 6 -24.69 4.39 -9.10
N GLY A 7 -24.08 3.19 -9.16
CA GLY A 7 -24.10 2.35 -10.35
C GLY A 7 -25.51 1.86 -10.75
N LEU A 8 -26.44 1.77 -9.79
CA LEU A 8 -27.85 1.44 -10.07
C LEU A 8 -28.67 2.65 -10.56
N MET A 9 -28.08 3.86 -10.57
CA MET A 9 -28.74 5.11 -10.93
C MET A 9 -28.38 5.58 -12.35
N VAL A 10 -27.65 4.77 -13.13
CA VAL A 10 -27.22 5.10 -14.49
C VAL A 10 -27.66 4.02 -15.48
N ASP A 11 -28.47 4.42 -16.47
CA ASP A 11 -28.94 3.53 -17.52
C ASP A 11 -27.88 3.33 -18.61
N GLY A 12 -27.80 2.11 -19.16
CA GLY A 12 -26.92 1.78 -20.28
C GLY A 12 -25.43 1.61 -19.94
N LEU A 13 -25.05 1.69 -18.65
CA LEU A 13 -23.68 1.49 -18.18
C LEU A 13 -23.59 0.36 -17.14
N ASN A 14 -22.68 -0.58 -17.37
CA ASN A 14 -22.32 -1.58 -16.38
C ASN A 14 -21.20 -1.05 -15.48
N VAL A 15 -21.53 -0.73 -14.23
CA VAL A 15 -20.58 -0.20 -13.24
C VAL A 15 -20.04 -1.34 -12.38
N HIS A 16 -18.71 -1.47 -12.33
CA HIS A 16 -18.01 -2.46 -11.51
C HIS A 16 -17.15 -1.77 -10.45
N PRO A 17 -17.67 -1.55 -9.22
CA PRO A 17 -16.87 -1.01 -8.13
C PRO A 17 -15.76 -1.99 -7.75
N PHE A 18 -14.52 -1.50 -7.62
CA PHE A 18 -13.38 -2.27 -7.16
C PHE A 18 -12.86 -1.65 -5.87
N ASP A 19 -12.87 -2.43 -4.78
CA ASP A 19 -12.24 -2.05 -3.51
C ASP A 19 -10.76 -2.44 -3.61
N SER A 20 -9.85 -1.47 -3.70
CA SER A 20 -8.41 -1.68 -3.77
C SER A 20 -7.80 -2.16 -2.46
N GLU A 21 -8.47 -1.88 -1.33
CA GLU A 21 -7.98 -2.12 0.05
C GLU A 21 -6.70 -1.35 0.42
N VAL A 22 -6.23 -0.48 -0.48
CA VAL A 22 -5.06 0.38 -0.34
C VAL A 22 -5.37 1.76 -0.92
N SER A 23 -4.52 2.75 -0.63
CA SER A 23 -4.63 4.11 -1.19
C SER A 23 -3.29 4.56 -1.80
N CYS A 24 -3.20 5.83 -2.21
CA CYS A 24 -2.03 6.45 -2.86
C CYS A 24 -1.64 5.75 -4.18
N ARG A 25 -0.36 5.81 -4.57
CA ARG A 25 0.14 5.21 -5.81
C ARG A 25 -0.22 3.72 -5.98
N PRO A 26 -0.20 2.85 -4.94
CA PRO A 26 -0.67 1.48 -5.05
C PRO A 26 -2.10 1.33 -5.60
N GLU A 27 -3.02 2.22 -5.18
CA GLU A 27 -4.38 2.25 -5.74
C GLU A 27 -4.37 2.55 -7.24
N GLY A 28 -3.51 3.50 -7.66
CA GLY A 28 -3.30 3.86 -9.06
C GLY A 28 -2.77 2.70 -9.93
N TYR A 29 -1.99 1.77 -9.37
CA TYR A 29 -1.51 0.62 -10.13
C TYR A 29 -2.63 -0.30 -10.62
N TYR A 30 -3.71 -0.44 -9.85
CA TYR A 30 -4.89 -1.18 -10.30
C TYR A 30 -5.55 -0.49 -11.50
N ALA A 31 -5.68 0.83 -11.46
CA ALA A 31 -6.23 1.60 -12.58
C ALA A 31 -5.35 1.48 -13.85
N ILE A 32 -4.03 1.55 -13.70
CA ILE A 32 -3.07 1.37 -14.81
C ILE A 32 -3.17 -0.06 -15.38
N LYS A 33 -3.23 -1.08 -14.52
CA LYS A 33 -3.38 -2.48 -14.93
C LYS A 33 -4.70 -2.70 -15.68
N ALA A 34 -5.81 -2.17 -15.16
CA ALA A 34 -7.11 -2.23 -15.81
C ALA A 34 -7.07 -1.57 -17.19
N ALA A 35 -6.48 -0.37 -17.32
CA ALA A 35 -6.35 0.32 -18.60
C ALA A 35 -5.52 -0.48 -19.63
N LYS A 36 -4.47 -1.19 -19.19
CA LYS A 36 -3.68 -2.09 -20.06
C LYS A 36 -4.53 -3.26 -20.55
N LEU A 37 -5.24 -3.95 -19.65
CA LEU A 37 -6.08 -5.10 -19.98
C LEU A 37 -7.26 -4.71 -20.90
N ILE A 38 -7.83 -3.50 -20.74
CA ILE A 38 -8.84 -2.97 -21.66
C ILE A 38 -8.28 -2.85 -23.08
N LYS A 39 -7.05 -2.32 -23.22
CA LYS A 39 -6.38 -2.20 -24.54
C LYS A 39 -6.08 -3.57 -25.16
N GLU A 40 -5.90 -4.59 -24.34
CA GLU A 40 -5.74 -5.99 -24.77
C GLU A 40 -7.08 -6.68 -25.11
N GLY A 41 -8.21 -5.97 -25.00
CA GLY A 41 -9.53 -6.48 -25.34
C GLY A 41 -10.16 -7.37 -24.26
N LYS A 42 -9.66 -7.32 -23.02
CA LYS A 42 -10.20 -8.09 -21.91
C LYS A 42 -11.59 -7.61 -21.49
N THR A 43 -12.43 -8.56 -21.08
CA THR A 43 -13.75 -8.29 -20.53
C THR A 43 -13.67 -7.72 -19.11
N SER A 44 -14.73 -7.06 -18.63
CA SER A 44 -14.77 -6.52 -17.26
C SER A 44 -14.57 -7.61 -16.20
N SER A 45 -15.10 -8.81 -16.41
CA SER A 45 -14.92 -9.96 -15.51
C SER A 45 -13.46 -10.41 -15.42
N GLU A 46 -12.78 -10.55 -16.56
CA GLU A 46 -11.35 -10.89 -16.61
C GLU A 46 -10.48 -9.82 -15.93
N ILE A 47 -10.82 -8.54 -16.15
CA ILE A 47 -10.12 -7.42 -15.51
C ILE A 47 -10.27 -7.50 -14.00
N ILE A 48 -11.50 -7.59 -13.48
CA ILE A 48 -11.75 -7.67 -12.03
C ILE A 48 -11.05 -8.89 -11.42
N SER A 49 -11.06 -10.03 -12.10
CA SER A 49 -10.33 -11.21 -11.65
C SER A 49 -8.82 -10.95 -11.57
N ALA A 50 -8.22 -10.34 -12.60
CA ALA A 50 -6.79 -10.03 -12.61
C ALA A 50 -6.40 -9.02 -11.52
N LEU A 51 -7.25 -8.02 -11.25
CA LEU A 51 -7.01 -7.06 -10.15
C LEU A 51 -7.10 -7.74 -8.78
N ASN A 52 -8.01 -8.70 -8.60
CA ASN A 52 -8.09 -9.47 -7.36
C ASN A 52 -6.87 -10.39 -7.15
N GLU A 53 -6.31 -10.97 -8.21
CA GLU A 53 -5.05 -11.72 -8.10
C GLU A 53 -3.87 -10.81 -7.72
N MET A 54 -3.78 -9.63 -8.35
CA MET A 54 -2.76 -8.63 -8.00
C MET A 54 -2.84 -8.20 -6.52
N LYS A 55 -4.05 -8.10 -5.97
CA LYS A 55 -4.26 -7.75 -4.56
C LYS A 55 -3.65 -8.77 -3.59
N LYS A 56 -3.67 -10.06 -3.92
CA LYS A 56 -3.18 -11.14 -3.04
C LYS A 56 -1.67 -11.08 -2.77
N VAL A 57 -0.92 -10.42 -3.66
CA VAL A 57 0.54 -10.33 -3.61
C VAL A 57 1.01 -8.91 -3.27
N SER A 58 0.15 -8.09 -2.66
CA SER A 58 0.47 -6.71 -2.30
C SER A 58 0.70 -6.57 -0.80
N ASP A 59 1.95 -6.33 -0.39
CA ASP A 59 2.31 -6.02 0.99
C ASP A 59 2.62 -4.53 1.18
N ALA A 60 2.24 -3.99 2.35
CA ALA A 60 2.49 -2.59 2.70
C ALA A 60 2.91 -2.45 4.16
N TYR A 61 4.09 -1.87 4.35
CA TYR A 61 4.67 -1.55 5.66
C TYR A 61 4.97 -0.07 5.74
N PHE A 62 4.65 0.55 6.87
CA PHE A 62 4.89 1.97 7.06
C PHE A 62 5.14 2.33 8.53
N MET A 63 5.61 3.55 8.74
CA MET A 63 5.70 4.17 10.05
C MET A 63 5.16 5.60 9.97
N ALA A 64 4.62 6.09 11.07
CA ALA A 64 4.23 7.48 11.23
C ALA A 64 5.00 8.09 12.41
N ASP A 65 5.35 9.37 12.30
CA ASP A 65 5.99 10.10 13.38
C ASP A 65 5.03 10.42 14.52
N ASP A 66 3.76 10.66 14.18
CA ASP A 66 2.65 10.86 15.11
C ASP A 66 1.44 10.03 14.67
N LEU A 67 0.93 9.21 15.59
CA LEU A 67 -0.24 8.36 15.37
C LEU A 67 -1.56 9.04 15.76
N SER A 68 -1.51 10.26 16.31
CA SER A 68 -2.70 11.02 16.74
C SER A 68 -3.69 11.26 15.60
N HIS A 69 -3.20 11.49 14.37
CA HIS A 69 -4.01 11.69 13.18
C HIS A 69 -4.78 10.41 12.81
N LEU A 70 -4.09 9.26 12.78
CA LEU A 70 -4.70 7.96 12.51
C LEU A 70 -5.68 7.55 13.63
N GLN A 71 -5.40 7.93 14.87
CA GLN A 71 -6.31 7.70 16.00
C GLN A 71 -7.58 8.57 15.88
N ARG A 72 -7.43 9.89 15.72
CA ARG A 72 -8.55 10.84 15.65
C ARG A 72 -9.48 10.56 14.47
N SER A 73 -8.89 10.13 13.37
CA SER A 73 -9.63 9.70 12.19
C SER A 73 -10.28 8.31 12.37
N GLY A 74 -9.91 7.53 13.39
CA GLY A 74 -10.49 6.21 13.66
C GLY A 74 -9.89 5.08 12.82
N ARG A 75 -8.80 5.34 12.09
CA ARG A 75 -8.12 4.35 11.24
C ARG A 75 -7.21 3.40 12.03
N LEU A 76 -7.00 3.65 13.33
CA LEU A 76 -6.40 2.71 14.29
C LEU A 76 -7.43 1.86 15.05
N SER A 77 -8.65 1.71 14.54
CA SER A 77 -9.71 0.92 15.19
C SER A 77 -9.31 -0.54 15.46
N GLY A 78 -8.52 -1.16 14.58
CA GLY A 78 -7.97 -2.51 14.78
C GLY A 78 -6.90 -2.60 15.89
N ALA A 79 -6.35 -1.46 16.32
CA ALA A 79 -5.29 -1.38 17.34
C ALA A 79 -5.80 -0.89 18.71
N GLN A 80 -7.13 -0.78 18.92
CA GLN A 80 -7.75 -0.12 20.08
C GLN A 80 -7.19 -0.53 21.45
N ALA A 81 -6.89 -1.82 21.66
CA ALA A 81 -6.35 -2.33 22.92
C ALA A 81 -4.94 -1.80 23.25
N VAL A 82 -4.19 -1.33 22.24
CA VAL A 82 -2.79 -0.87 22.40
C VAL A 82 -2.58 0.60 22.05
N VAL A 83 -3.61 1.30 21.56
CA VAL A 83 -3.54 2.72 21.09
C VAL A 83 -2.79 3.62 22.07
N GLY A 84 -3.08 3.55 23.38
CA GLY A 84 -2.41 4.40 24.37
C GLY A 84 -0.90 4.18 24.47
N SER A 85 -0.44 2.93 24.36
CA SER A 85 0.99 2.60 24.34
C SER A 85 1.65 2.83 22.98
N LEU A 86 0.84 2.79 21.91
CA LEU A 86 1.26 2.97 20.53
C LEU A 86 1.60 4.44 20.25
N LEU A 87 0.80 5.38 20.77
CA LEU A 87 1.03 6.82 20.67
C LEU A 87 2.38 7.28 21.25
N GLN A 88 2.99 6.49 22.14
CA GLN A 88 4.27 6.80 22.81
C GLN A 88 5.50 6.23 22.08
N VAL A 89 5.31 5.49 20.98
CA VAL A 89 6.38 4.84 20.22
C VAL A 89 6.14 5.00 18.71
N LYS A 90 7.16 4.75 17.89
CA LYS A 90 7.07 4.78 16.42
C LYS A 90 7.10 3.36 15.85
N PRO A 91 6.00 2.59 15.98
CA PRO A 91 5.97 1.20 15.57
C PRO A 91 6.07 1.05 14.05
N LEU A 92 6.47 -0.14 13.62
CA LEU A 92 6.22 -0.59 12.26
C LEU A 92 4.76 -1.07 12.17
N LEU A 93 4.01 -0.51 11.21
CA LEU A 93 2.61 -0.80 10.97
C LEU A 93 2.44 -1.55 9.65
N HIS A 94 1.34 -2.29 9.55
CA HIS A 94 0.88 -2.89 8.30
C HIS A 94 -0.65 -2.93 8.26
N PHE A 95 -1.19 -3.43 7.14
CA PHE A 95 -2.61 -3.70 7.00
C PHE A 95 -2.90 -5.18 7.28
N ASP A 96 -3.90 -5.43 8.12
CA ASP A 96 -4.51 -6.74 8.31
C ASP A 96 -6.02 -6.58 8.13
N ASN A 97 -6.63 -7.39 7.26
CA ASN A 97 -8.06 -7.33 6.96
C ASN A 97 -8.60 -5.89 6.76
N LYS A 98 -7.90 -5.10 5.95
CA LYS A 98 -8.22 -3.69 5.60
C LYS A 98 -8.07 -2.67 6.73
N VAL A 99 -7.61 -3.07 7.92
CA VAL A 99 -7.37 -2.16 9.04
C VAL A 99 -5.88 -2.05 9.36
N ILE A 100 -5.48 -0.87 9.86
CA ILE A 100 -4.10 -0.63 10.27
C ILE A 100 -3.87 -1.27 11.63
N VAL A 101 -2.86 -2.14 11.71
CA VAL A 101 -2.46 -2.80 12.96
C VAL A 101 -0.94 -2.71 13.18
N PRO A 102 -0.46 -2.81 14.43
CA PRO A 102 0.97 -2.87 14.71
C PRO A 102 1.56 -4.18 14.22
N PHE A 103 2.60 -4.10 13.38
CA PHE A 103 3.37 -5.26 12.95
C PHE A 103 4.48 -5.58 13.95
N GLN A 104 5.28 -4.58 14.33
CA GLN A 104 6.38 -4.75 15.28
C GLN A 104 6.65 -3.48 16.09
N LYS A 105 6.95 -3.64 17.38
CA LYS A 105 7.24 -2.53 18.30
C LYS A 105 8.68 -2.05 18.16
N ILE A 106 8.93 -1.24 17.14
CA ILE A 106 10.20 -0.55 16.88
C ILE A 106 10.06 0.92 17.33
N ARG A 107 11.16 1.63 17.59
CA ARG A 107 11.13 3.01 18.11
C ARG A 107 11.93 4.03 17.28
N THR A 108 12.85 3.58 16.44
CA THR A 108 13.72 4.46 15.68
C THR A 108 13.55 4.22 14.18
N TYR A 109 13.56 5.30 13.41
CA TYR A 109 13.47 5.26 11.95
C TYR A 109 14.48 4.28 11.34
N LYS A 110 15.76 4.37 11.74
CA LYS A 110 16.82 3.48 11.24
C LYS A 110 16.52 1.99 11.46
N LYS A 111 15.94 1.61 12.61
CA LYS A 111 15.57 0.21 12.88
C LYS A 111 14.33 -0.21 12.10
N VAL A 112 13.37 0.70 11.87
CA VAL A 112 12.20 0.43 11.02
C VAL A 112 12.64 0.16 9.59
N VAL A 113 13.46 1.03 9.00
CA VAL A 113 13.97 0.86 7.63
C VAL A 113 14.76 -0.42 7.50
N SER A 114 15.65 -0.72 8.46
CA SER A 114 16.37 -2.01 8.50
C SER A 114 15.42 -3.21 8.47
N ARG A 115 14.33 -3.16 9.26
CA ARG A 115 13.33 -4.24 9.26
C ARG A 115 12.53 -4.30 7.95
N MET A 116 12.23 -3.17 7.33
CA MET A 116 11.59 -3.13 6.01
C MET A 116 12.48 -3.78 4.94
N TYR A 117 13.81 -3.58 5.00
CA TYR A 117 14.73 -4.27 4.10
C TYR A 117 14.75 -5.78 4.32
N GLU A 118 14.75 -6.25 5.57
CA GLU A 118 14.63 -7.69 5.87
C GLU A 118 13.33 -8.28 5.33
N LEU A 119 12.20 -7.60 5.55
CA LEU A 119 10.89 -8.04 5.03
C LEU A 119 10.86 -8.06 3.51
N PHE A 120 11.46 -7.06 2.86
CA PHE A 120 11.55 -7.03 1.41
C PHE A 120 12.47 -8.13 0.86
N ASP A 121 13.58 -8.43 1.53
CA ASP A 121 14.46 -9.55 1.18
C ASP A 121 13.73 -10.91 1.28
N GLU A 122 12.96 -11.11 2.36
CA GLU A 122 12.09 -12.28 2.53
C GLU A 122 11.07 -12.39 1.38
N TYR A 123 10.39 -11.29 1.04
CA TYR A 123 9.43 -11.22 -0.07
C TYR A 123 10.10 -11.50 -1.43
N TYR A 124 11.24 -10.86 -1.70
CA TYR A 124 11.98 -10.99 -2.95
C TYR A 124 12.40 -12.44 -3.21
N LYS A 125 12.90 -13.13 -2.18
CA LYS A 125 13.30 -14.56 -2.27
C LYS A 125 12.12 -15.49 -2.56
N GLN A 126 10.93 -15.16 -2.07
CA GLN A 126 9.71 -15.95 -2.32
C GLN A 126 9.19 -15.79 -3.76
N HIS A 127 9.57 -14.70 -4.43
CA HIS A 127 9.13 -14.35 -5.78
C HIS A 127 10.32 -14.31 -6.75
N GLU A 128 11.30 -15.20 -6.55
CA GLU A 128 12.53 -15.24 -7.36
C GLU A 128 12.19 -15.42 -8.85
N GLY A 129 12.74 -14.53 -9.69
CA GLY A 129 12.53 -14.53 -11.13
C GLY A 129 11.31 -13.73 -11.61
N GLU A 130 10.45 -13.27 -10.69
CA GLU A 130 9.35 -12.37 -11.01
C GLU A 130 9.80 -10.91 -11.11
N HIS A 131 9.02 -10.09 -11.82
CA HIS A 131 9.20 -8.64 -11.80
C HIS A 131 8.42 -8.05 -10.63
N ILE A 132 9.11 -7.32 -9.75
CA ILE A 132 8.52 -6.73 -8.55
C ILE A 132 8.46 -5.21 -8.72
N THR A 133 7.32 -4.62 -8.40
CA THR A 133 7.16 -3.16 -8.35
C THR A 133 7.06 -2.73 -6.89
N VAL A 134 7.97 -1.85 -6.47
CA VAL A 134 8.01 -1.25 -5.13
C VAL A 134 7.60 0.20 -5.23
N CYS A 135 6.72 0.65 -4.34
CA CYS A 135 6.37 2.05 -4.20
C CYS A 135 6.81 2.57 -2.82
N VAL A 136 7.70 3.55 -2.82
CA VAL A 136 8.14 4.25 -1.61
C VAL A 136 7.30 5.51 -1.43
N LEU A 137 6.42 5.50 -0.43
CA LEU A 137 5.57 6.65 -0.11
C LEU A 137 6.20 7.49 1.01
N HIS A 138 6.10 8.82 0.90
CA HIS A 138 6.61 9.74 1.92
C HIS A 138 5.69 10.93 2.20
N VAL A 139 5.83 11.51 3.40
CA VAL A 139 5.29 12.84 3.77
C VAL A 139 6.51 13.72 4.04
N ASP A 140 6.73 14.75 3.20
CA ASP A 140 7.81 15.73 3.36
C ASP A 140 9.21 15.14 3.64
N ALA A 141 9.52 14.00 3.01
CA ALA A 141 10.72 13.22 3.27
C ALA A 141 11.29 12.57 2.00
N LEU A 142 11.37 13.35 0.91
CA LEU A 142 11.85 12.88 -0.39
C LEU A 142 13.26 12.29 -0.31
N ASP A 143 14.20 12.97 0.35
CA ASP A 143 15.59 12.51 0.49
C ASP A 143 15.67 11.08 1.08
N LYS A 144 14.83 10.80 2.09
CA LYS A 144 14.75 9.47 2.71
C LYS A 144 14.13 8.43 1.78
N ALA A 145 13.15 8.82 0.97
CA ALA A 145 12.56 7.94 -0.02
C ALA A 145 13.55 7.59 -1.13
N GLU A 146 14.37 8.56 -1.55
CA GLU A 146 15.47 8.37 -2.51
C GLU A 146 16.56 7.43 -1.97
N GLU A 147 16.92 7.55 -0.68
CA GLU A 147 17.84 6.61 -0.02
C GLU A 147 17.32 5.16 -0.08
N ILE A 148 16.04 4.95 0.23
CA ILE A 148 15.40 3.63 0.17
C ILE A 148 15.37 3.11 -1.26
N LYS A 149 14.98 3.95 -2.22
CA LYS A 149 14.94 3.60 -3.64
C LYS A 149 16.31 3.15 -4.14
N LYS A 150 17.34 3.95 -3.86
CA LYS A 150 18.71 3.65 -4.24
C LYS A 150 19.16 2.31 -3.65
N TYR A 151 18.89 2.07 -2.37
CA TYR A 151 19.22 0.79 -1.74
C TYR A 151 18.56 -0.39 -2.47
N VAL A 152 17.28 -0.30 -2.79
CA VAL A 152 16.56 -1.39 -3.48
C VAL A 152 17.12 -1.62 -4.89
N GLU A 153 17.35 -0.55 -5.65
CA GLU A 153 17.89 -0.64 -7.02
C GLU A 153 19.33 -1.19 -7.06
N GLU A 154 20.14 -0.94 -6.03
CA GLU A 154 21.53 -1.44 -5.94
C GLU A 154 21.62 -2.92 -5.51
N ASN A 155 20.64 -3.42 -4.76
CA ASN A 155 20.71 -4.74 -4.13
C ASN A 155 19.82 -5.81 -4.81
N TYR A 156 18.85 -5.40 -5.63
CA TYR A 156 17.88 -6.33 -6.22
C TYR A 156 17.72 -6.12 -7.74
N SER A 157 17.77 -7.21 -8.49
CA SER A 157 17.51 -7.22 -9.94
C SER A 157 16.00 -7.37 -10.22
N ASN A 158 15.54 -6.96 -11.41
CA ASN A 158 14.13 -7.09 -11.81
C ASN A 158 13.12 -6.40 -10.87
N VAL A 159 13.57 -5.36 -10.17
CA VAL A 159 12.71 -4.51 -9.35
C VAL A 159 12.56 -3.15 -10.01
N THR A 160 11.34 -2.63 -10.06
CA THR A 160 11.06 -1.23 -10.39
C THR A 160 10.67 -0.49 -9.13
N VAL A 161 11.31 0.65 -8.87
CA VAL A 161 11.02 1.45 -7.67
C VAL A 161 10.49 2.83 -8.05
N ASP A 162 9.25 3.09 -7.64
CA ASP A 162 8.62 4.40 -7.73
C ASP A 162 8.67 5.12 -6.38
N ILE A 163 8.74 6.45 -6.43
CA ILE A 163 8.57 7.31 -5.26
C ILE A 163 7.32 8.16 -5.48
N ASP A 164 6.50 8.31 -4.45
CA ASP A 164 5.37 9.24 -4.48
C ASP A 164 5.13 9.93 -3.14
N GLY A 165 4.63 11.16 -3.21
CA GLY A 165 4.23 11.94 -2.04
C GLY A 165 2.83 11.57 -1.59
N ILE A 166 2.62 11.47 -0.27
CA ILE A 166 1.30 11.27 0.30
C ILE A 166 0.55 12.61 0.30
N SER A 167 -0.64 12.63 -0.31
CA SER A 167 -1.46 13.85 -0.43
C SER A 167 -2.07 14.30 0.91
N PRO A 168 -2.52 15.57 1.03
CA PRO A 168 -3.15 16.13 2.25
C PRO A 168 -4.40 15.40 2.75
N VAL A 169 -5.06 14.61 1.90
CA VAL A 169 -6.23 13.81 2.29
C VAL A 169 -5.81 12.61 3.15
N ILE A 170 -4.57 12.15 2.99
CA ILE A 170 -4.03 10.96 3.64
C ILE A 170 -2.98 11.30 4.71
N SER A 171 -2.18 12.37 4.51
CA SER A 171 -1.12 12.81 5.43
C SER A 171 -1.62 13.33 6.76
#